data_AF-A0A5C8HWG2-F1
#
_entry.id   AF-A0A5C8HWG2-F1
#
_cell.length_a   1.000
_cell.length_b   1.000
_cell.length_c   1.000
_cell.angle_alpha   90.00
_cell.angle_beta   90.00
_cell.angle_gamma   90.00
#
_symmetry.space_group_name_H-M   'P 1'
#
loop_
_entity.id
_entity.type
_entity.pdbx_description
1 polymer ?
#
loop_
_entity_poly.entity_id
_entity_poly.type
_entity_poly.pdbx_seq_one_letter_code
_entity_poly.pdbx_strand_id
1 'polypeptide(L)'
;MPSDAPDDRQPSGIDPAELAVTLDVLARMARIDQTHPDFIQVRRATAHMFKAVKKERRREIREAIAEADRSVIAATATGAPDRIDDETRGIPISTATTAPTAGTLLKARGCYICKQPYTLVDAFYHQLCPDCAAMSHAKRDARTDLTGRRALLTGGRAKIGMYIALRLLRDGAHTTITTRFPRDAVRRFSSLPDSGDWLHRLKIVGIDLRDPAQVIGLADDVAASGTLDILINNATQTVRRSTGAYQPLVDAELAPLPDGPLPELVTFGHTNDQHPQALERSVAAHPVLAAAASRADELTEQAMAAGSSSLERLAAGTAIDAGGLVPDLHDVNSWTQRVDEVDPLEMLEVQLANTTAPFLLISKLRASMAASPAARTYIVNVSAMEGVFGRGYKGPGHPHTNMAKAAVNMLTRTSAREMFETDGILMTSVDTGWITDERPHPTKVRLAEEGFHAPLDLVDGAARVYDPIVRGEAGEDLFGVFLKDYAPGSW
;
A
#
# COMPACT_ATOMS: atom_id res chain seq x y z
N MET A 1 25.21 17.94 48.39
CA MET A 1 24.38 19.16 48.54
C MET A 1 24.31 19.85 47.19
N PRO A 2 23.41 19.47 46.28
CA PRO A 2 22.96 20.35 45.22
C PRO A 2 21.86 21.27 45.77
N SER A 3 21.97 22.56 45.49
CA SER A 3 20.99 23.58 45.89
C SER A 3 19.70 23.42 45.08
N ASP A 4 18.58 23.22 45.76
CA ASP A 4 17.26 23.49 45.21
C ASP A 4 17.15 24.98 44.88
N ALA A 5 17.09 25.30 43.59
CA ALA A 5 16.65 26.61 43.13
C ALA A 5 15.12 26.67 43.27
N PRO A 6 14.54 27.74 43.84
CA PRO A 6 13.09 27.88 43.91
C PRO A 6 12.51 28.16 42.51
N ASP A 7 11.45 27.45 42.15
CA ASP A 7 10.59 27.69 40.97
C ASP A 7 9.87 29.04 41.16
N ASP A 8 10.47 30.12 40.66
CA ASP A 8 9.97 31.50 40.77
C ASP A 8 8.83 31.79 39.78
N ARG A 9 7.72 31.04 39.90
CA ARG A 9 6.47 31.35 39.21
C ARG A 9 5.64 32.31 40.07
N GLN A 10 5.77 33.60 39.79
CA GLN A 10 4.86 34.62 40.31
C GLN A 10 3.39 34.23 40.05
N PRO A 11 2.47 34.44 41.01
CA PRO A 11 1.05 34.16 40.80
C PRO A 11 0.49 35.09 39.73
N SER A 12 -0.17 34.53 38.71
CA SER A 12 -0.73 35.24 37.55
C SER A 12 -1.98 36.07 37.85
N GLY A 13 -2.22 36.46 39.10
CA GLY A 13 -3.44 37.13 39.55
C GLY A 13 -3.33 38.66 39.54
N ILE A 14 -4.44 39.34 39.22
CA ILE A 14 -4.57 40.79 39.39
C ILE A 14 -4.84 41.09 40.88
N ASP A 15 -4.29 42.19 41.41
CA ASP A 15 -4.58 42.65 42.77
C ASP A 15 -6.11 42.77 43.01
N PRO A 16 -6.67 42.27 44.12
CA PRO A 16 -8.12 42.28 44.35
C PRO A 16 -8.77 43.66 44.31
N ALA A 17 -8.07 44.72 44.75
CA ALA A 17 -8.59 46.08 44.71
C ALA A 17 -8.61 46.62 43.28
N GLU A 18 -7.56 46.36 42.50
CA GLU A 18 -7.51 46.72 41.07
C GLU A 18 -8.57 45.97 40.25
N LEU A 19 -8.81 44.69 40.56
CA LEU A 19 -9.87 43.90 39.93
C LEU A 19 -11.26 44.48 40.27
N ALA A 20 -11.50 44.84 41.53
CA ALA A 20 -12.78 45.43 41.95
C ALA A 20 -13.07 46.76 41.21
N VAL A 21 -12.06 47.64 41.09
CA VAL A 21 -12.18 48.88 40.31
C VAL A 21 -12.44 48.58 38.84
N THR A 22 -11.72 47.63 38.25
CA THR A 22 -11.89 47.25 36.84
C THR A 22 -13.31 46.74 36.55
N LEU A 23 -13.87 45.90 37.42
CA LEU A 23 -15.23 45.37 37.28
C LEU A 23 -16.30 46.46 37.43
N ASP A 24 -16.15 47.38 38.38
CA ASP A 24 -17.05 48.52 38.54
C ASP A 24 -17.03 49.45 37.31
N VAL A 25 -15.85 49.76 36.77
CA VAL A 25 -15.69 50.53 35.53
C VAL A 25 -16.41 49.83 34.37
N LEU A 26 -16.18 48.52 34.16
CA LEU A 26 -16.84 47.75 33.11
C LEU A 26 -18.36 47.72 33.26
N ALA A 27 -18.89 47.60 34.48
CA ALA A 27 -20.33 47.61 34.75
C ALA A 27 -20.98 48.97 34.39
N ARG A 28 -20.26 50.08 34.60
CA ARG A 28 -20.74 51.42 34.26
C ARG A 28 -20.74 51.69 32.76
N MET A 29 -19.85 51.05 31.97
CA MET A 29 -19.76 51.26 30.52
C MET A 29 -21.08 51.04 29.78
N ALA A 30 -21.96 50.17 30.29
CA ALA A 30 -23.28 49.91 29.69
C ALA A 30 -24.20 51.14 29.62
N ARG A 31 -23.91 52.19 30.41
CA ARG A 31 -24.68 53.45 30.47
C ARG A 31 -24.00 54.62 29.76
N ILE A 32 -22.79 54.43 29.23
CA ILE A 32 -22.03 55.47 28.52
C ILE A 32 -22.38 55.44 27.03
N ASP A 33 -22.47 56.62 26.41
CA ASP A 33 -22.67 56.75 24.97
C ASP A 33 -21.55 56.05 24.16
N GLN A 34 -21.92 55.27 23.14
CA GLN A 34 -20.96 54.44 22.39
C GLN A 34 -19.98 55.24 21.51
N THR A 35 -20.26 56.52 21.28
CA THR A 35 -19.38 57.44 20.56
C THR A 35 -18.40 58.16 21.49
N HIS A 36 -18.57 58.05 22.81
CA HIS A 36 -17.69 58.68 23.79
C HIS A 36 -16.25 58.13 23.70
N PRO A 37 -15.19 58.97 23.76
CA PRO A 37 -13.80 58.54 23.68
C PRO A 37 -13.42 57.41 24.65
N ASP A 38 -13.88 57.50 25.91
CA ASP A 38 -13.59 56.49 26.94
C ASP A 38 -14.23 55.13 26.63
N PHE A 39 -15.46 55.12 26.11
CA PHE A 39 -16.11 53.88 25.66
C PHE A 39 -15.33 53.23 24.53
N ILE A 40 -14.83 54.04 23.57
CA ILE A 40 -14.01 53.56 22.46
C ILE A 40 -12.67 52.99 22.97
N GLN A 41 -12.02 53.64 23.94
CA GLN A 41 -10.77 53.16 24.53
C GLN A 41 -10.95 51.84 25.28
N VAL A 42 -11.94 51.75 26.17
CA VAL A 42 -12.23 50.51 26.91
C VAL A 42 -12.63 49.38 25.95
N ARG A 43 -13.47 49.66 24.95
CA ARG A 43 -13.83 48.68 23.91
C ARG A 43 -12.61 48.15 23.16
N ARG A 44 -11.65 49.02 22.80
CA ARG A 44 -10.40 48.60 22.13
C ARG A 44 -9.53 47.75 23.06
N ALA A 45 -9.43 48.12 24.33
CA ALA A 45 -8.67 47.36 25.33
C ALA A 45 -9.28 45.97 25.60
N THR A 46 -10.61 45.87 25.71
CA THR A 46 -11.31 44.59 25.96
C THR A 46 -11.48 43.73 24.72
N ALA A 47 -11.33 44.30 23.51
CA ALA A 47 -11.45 43.55 22.26
C ALA A 47 -10.45 42.38 22.16
N HIS A 48 -9.24 42.52 22.73
CA HIS A 48 -8.27 41.43 22.77
C HIS A 48 -8.77 40.26 23.62
N MET A 49 -9.28 40.55 24.83
CA MET A 49 -9.85 39.55 25.73
C MET A 49 -11.06 38.84 25.11
N PHE A 50 -11.99 39.58 24.49
CA PHE A 50 -13.14 38.98 23.82
C PHE A 50 -12.72 38.08 22.63
N LYS A 51 -11.74 38.52 21.83
CA LYS A 51 -11.17 37.70 20.75
C LYS A 51 -10.48 36.45 21.29
N ALA A 52 -9.77 36.54 22.41
CA ALA A 52 -9.13 35.41 23.07
C ALA A 52 -10.16 34.38 23.55
N VAL A 53 -11.22 34.81 24.25
CA VAL A 53 -12.33 33.93 24.69
C VAL A 53 -13.02 33.26 23.50
N LYS A 54 -13.29 34.01 22.42
CA LYS A 54 -13.89 33.44 21.20
C LYS A 54 -12.97 32.44 20.52
N LYS A 55 -11.66 32.68 20.53
CA LYS A 55 -10.65 31.74 20.00
C LYS A 55 -10.62 30.47 20.83
N GLU A 56 -10.64 30.61 22.16
CA GLU A 56 -10.61 29.49 23.10
C GLU A 56 -11.84 28.61 22.98
N ARG A 57 -13.05 29.21 23.02
CA ARG A 57 -14.30 28.48 22.81
C ARG A 57 -14.34 27.75 21.45
N ARG A 58 -13.77 28.35 20.39
CA ARG A 58 -13.65 27.70 19.08
C ARG A 58 -12.66 26.54 19.10
N ARG A 59 -11.60 26.62 19.90
CA ARG A 59 -10.61 25.54 20.09
C ARG A 59 -11.27 24.37 20.80
N GLU A 60 -11.94 24.61 21.93
CA GLU A 60 -12.65 23.58 22.71
C GLU A 60 -13.70 22.85 21.87
N ILE A 61 -14.55 23.58 21.12
CA ILE A 61 -15.56 22.96 20.24
C ILE A 61 -14.90 22.11 19.14
N ARG A 62 -13.78 22.58 18.56
CA ARG A 62 -13.07 21.82 17.52
C ARG A 62 -12.41 20.57 18.08
N GLU A 63 -11.85 20.65 19.28
CA GLU A 63 -11.23 19.51 19.97
C GLU A 63 -12.28 18.46 20.33
N ALA A 64 -13.44 18.87 20.85
CA ALA A 64 -14.54 17.97 21.14
C ALA A 64 -15.07 17.25 19.87
N ILE A 65 -15.21 17.99 18.76
CA ILE A 65 -15.60 17.40 17.47
C ILE A 65 -14.54 16.43 16.97
N ALA A 66 -13.27 16.83 16.98
CA ALA A 66 -12.17 15.99 16.52
C ALA A 66 -12.04 14.70 17.35
N GLU A 67 -12.24 14.78 18.67
CA GLU A 67 -12.18 13.61 19.54
C GLU A 67 -13.33 12.64 19.28
N ALA A 68 -14.57 13.14 19.14
CA ALA A 68 -15.72 12.32 18.80
C ALA A 68 -15.53 11.62 17.44
N ASP A 69 -15.08 12.37 16.43
CA ASP A 69 -14.83 11.83 15.08
C ASP A 69 -13.68 10.81 15.07
N ARG A 70 -12.61 11.05 15.83
CA ARG A 70 -11.50 10.09 16.01
C ARG A 70 -11.97 8.79 16.63
N SER A 71 -12.83 8.84 17.65
CA SER A 71 -13.37 7.64 18.28
C SER A 71 -14.19 6.80 17.31
N VAL A 72 -14.95 7.42 16.40
CA VAL A 72 -15.70 6.69 15.36
C VAL A 72 -14.75 6.05 14.34
N ILE A 73 -13.67 6.73 13.98
CA ILE A 73 -12.65 6.21 13.04
C ILE A 73 -11.90 5.01 13.64
N ALA A 74 -11.45 5.16 14.89
CA ALA A 74 -10.71 4.12 15.60
C ALA A 74 -11.54 2.83 15.81
N ALA A 75 -12.86 2.92 15.75
CA ALA A 75 -13.76 1.77 15.85
C ALA A 75 -13.93 0.99 14.53
N THR A 76 -13.46 1.51 13.38
CA THR A 76 -13.51 0.76 12.12
C THR A 76 -12.31 -0.14 11.95
N ALA A 77 -12.43 -1.19 11.13
CA ALA A 77 -11.32 -2.07 10.78
C ALA A 77 -10.13 -1.31 10.15
N THR A 78 -10.41 -0.45 9.17
CA THR A 78 -9.37 0.29 8.42
C THR A 78 -8.84 1.53 9.16
N GLY A 79 -9.55 2.03 10.17
CA GLY A 79 -9.14 3.20 10.96
C GLY A 79 -8.61 2.84 12.35
N ALA A 80 -8.52 1.54 12.67
CA ALA A 80 -8.10 1.06 13.97
C ALA A 80 -6.64 1.47 14.27
N PRO A 81 -6.31 1.97 15.48
CA PRO A 81 -4.95 2.43 15.81
C PRO A 81 -3.88 1.34 15.75
N ASP A 82 -4.27 0.08 15.96
CA ASP A 82 -3.41 -1.09 15.87
C ASP A 82 -3.30 -1.64 14.44
N ARG A 83 -3.99 -1.03 13.47
CA ARG A 83 -3.88 -1.41 12.06
C ARG A 83 -2.50 -1.07 11.51
N ILE A 84 -1.93 -2.04 10.81
CA ILE A 84 -0.77 -1.87 9.94
C ILE A 84 -1.22 -1.96 8.49
N ASP A 85 -0.92 -0.92 7.71
CA ASP A 85 -1.34 -0.80 6.31
C ASP A 85 -0.76 -1.90 5.38
N ASP A 86 0.33 -2.55 5.80
CA ASP A 86 1.08 -3.53 5.01
C ASP A 86 0.85 -5.03 5.42
N GLU A 87 -0.18 -5.44 6.17
CA GLU A 87 -0.34 -6.84 6.69
C GLU A 87 -0.42 -7.97 5.62
N THR A 88 0.39 -9.04 5.73
CA THR A 88 0.51 -10.11 4.69
C THR A 88 0.09 -11.52 5.08
N ARG A 89 -0.33 -11.82 6.32
CA ARG A 89 -0.79 -13.18 6.67
C ARG A 89 -2.08 -13.61 6.01
N GLY A 90 -2.78 -12.70 5.35
CA GLY A 90 -4.17 -12.96 5.03
C GLY A 90 -5.00 -13.11 6.30
N ILE A 91 -4.55 -12.53 7.43
CA ILE A 91 -5.43 -12.32 8.58
C ILE A 91 -6.41 -11.24 8.14
N PRO A 92 -7.70 -11.56 7.96
CA PRO A 92 -8.67 -10.54 7.61
C PRO A 92 -8.68 -9.50 8.73
N ILE A 93 -8.53 -8.22 8.37
CA ILE A 93 -8.75 -7.15 9.33
C ILE A 93 -10.19 -7.32 9.85
N SER A 94 -10.35 -7.54 11.14
CA SER A 94 -11.67 -7.78 11.74
C SER A 94 -12.25 -6.48 12.27
N THR A 95 -13.56 -6.31 12.12
CA THR A 95 -14.28 -5.20 12.74
C THR A 95 -14.33 -5.37 14.25
N ALA A 96 -14.14 -4.29 15.01
CA ALA A 96 -14.31 -4.30 16.47
C ALA A 96 -15.80 -4.38 16.90
N THR A 97 -16.72 -4.26 15.95
CA THR A 97 -18.16 -4.27 16.13
C THR A 97 -18.82 -5.30 15.23
N THR A 98 -19.95 -5.86 15.68
CA THR A 98 -20.84 -6.70 14.87
C THR A 98 -21.89 -5.87 14.12
N ALA A 99 -21.98 -4.56 14.39
CA ALA A 99 -22.86 -3.65 13.67
C ALA A 99 -22.28 -3.31 12.28
N PRO A 100 -23.13 -2.99 11.28
CA PRO A 100 -22.65 -2.62 9.94
C PRO A 100 -21.98 -1.24 9.89
N THR A 101 -22.18 -0.40 10.92
CA THR A 101 -21.61 0.94 11.00
C THR A 101 -20.84 1.14 12.30
N ALA A 102 -19.76 1.91 12.24
CA ALA A 102 -18.97 2.28 13.41
C ALA A 102 -19.53 3.49 14.15
N GLY A 103 -20.29 4.36 13.47
CA GLY A 103 -20.91 5.54 14.06
C GLY A 103 -21.17 6.65 13.07
N THR A 104 -21.50 7.84 13.60
CA THR A 104 -21.77 9.05 12.82
C THR A 104 -20.82 10.16 13.22
N LEU A 105 -20.11 10.73 12.25
CA LEU A 105 -19.24 11.87 12.45
C LEU A 105 -20.05 13.14 12.70
N LEU A 106 -19.55 14.00 13.57
CA LEU A 106 -20.04 15.34 13.81
C LEU A 106 -19.67 16.28 12.65
N LYS A 107 -18.55 16.03 11.97
CA LYS A 107 -18.15 16.77 10.77
C LYS A 107 -18.11 15.86 9.55
N ALA A 108 -18.84 16.24 8.51
CA ALA A 108 -18.79 15.54 7.24
C ALA A 108 -17.38 15.57 6.62
N ARG A 109 -16.98 14.44 6.02
CA ARG A 109 -15.73 14.29 5.26
C ARG A 109 -16.00 13.75 3.86
N GLY A 110 -15.09 13.98 2.93
CA GLY A 110 -15.21 13.46 1.57
C GLY A 110 -14.90 11.95 1.52
N CYS A 111 -15.72 11.19 0.79
CA CYS A 111 -15.44 9.79 0.47
C CYS A 111 -14.15 9.65 -0.35
N TYR A 112 -13.32 8.65 -0.07
CA TYR A 112 -12.10 8.39 -0.81
C TYR A 112 -12.36 8.09 -2.30
N ILE A 113 -13.46 7.40 -2.65
CA ILE A 113 -13.79 7.06 -4.04
C ILE A 113 -14.55 8.23 -4.70
N CYS A 114 -15.82 8.45 -4.33
CA CYS A 114 -16.71 9.37 -5.04
C CYS A 114 -16.55 10.85 -4.65
N LYS A 115 -15.73 11.15 -3.64
CA LYS A 115 -15.48 12.51 -3.08
C LYS A 115 -16.70 13.20 -2.45
N GLN A 116 -17.88 12.58 -2.44
CA GLN A 116 -19.08 13.13 -1.80
C GLN A 116 -18.93 13.21 -0.28
N PRO A 117 -19.45 14.28 0.36
CA PRO A 117 -19.42 14.41 1.81
C PRO A 117 -20.34 13.38 2.47
N TYR A 118 -19.89 12.77 3.57
CA TYR A 118 -20.67 11.81 4.35
C TYR A 118 -20.33 11.91 5.84
N THR A 119 -21.25 11.45 6.70
CA THR A 119 -21.06 11.37 8.16
C THR A 119 -21.24 9.96 8.72
N LEU A 120 -22.07 9.12 8.09
CA LEU A 120 -22.28 7.73 8.52
C LEU A 120 -21.10 6.85 8.09
N VAL A 121 -20.42 6.22 9.04
CA VAL A 121 -19.17 5.48 8.80
C VAL A 121 -19.42 3.97 8.83
N ASP A 122 -18.98 3.28 7.78
CA ASP A 122 -18.99 1.82 7.68
C ASP A 122 -18.13 1.18 8.78
N ALA A 123 -18.50 0.00 9.26
CA ALA A 123 -17.75 -0.70 10.31
C ALA A 123 -16.36 -1.16 9.86
N PHE A 124 -16.15 -1.36 8.56
CA PHE A 124 -14.86 -1.73 8.00
C PHE A 124 -14.11 -0.51 7.47
N TYR A 125 -14.73 0.31 6.61
CA TYR A 125 -14.08 1.42 5.90
C TYR A 125 -14.23 2.77 6.60
N HIS A 126 -13.15 3.32 7.15
CA HIS A 126 -13.15 4.67 7.75
C HIS A 126 -13.17 5.80 6.72
N GLN A 127 -12.89 5.57 5.43
CA GLN A 127 -12.80 6.64 4.43
C GLN A 127 -13.77 6.47 3.25
N LEU A 128 -14.75 5.56 3.33
CA LEU A 128 -15.76 5.36 2.30
C LEU A 128 -17.15 5.76 2.79
N CYS A 129 -17.94 6.40 1.94
CA CYS A 129 -19.38 6.56 2.19
C CYS A 129 -20.08 5.20 2.09
N PRO A 130 -21.32 5.06 2.63
CA PRO A 130 -22.02 3.78 2.66
C PRO A 130 -22.13 3.06 1.30
N ASP A 131 -22.43 3.79 0.22
CA ASP A 131 -22.57 3.20 -1.11
C ASP A 131 -21.23 2.66 -1.65
N CYS A 132 -20.16 3.44 -1.49
CA CYS A 132 -18.81 3.02 -1.91
C CYS A 132 -18.27 1.89 -1.04
N ALA A 133 -18.61 1.85 0.24
CA ALA A 133 -18.26 0.74 1.13
C ALA A 133 -18.97 -0.55 0.71
N ALA A 134 -20.29 -0.49 0.45
CA ALA A 134 -21.07 -1.65 -0.01
C ALA A 134 -20.53 -2.21 -1.34
N MET A 135 -20.21 -1.34 -2.30
CA MET A 135 -19.55 -1.76 -3.55
C MET A 135 -18.19 -2.41 -3.28
N SER A 136 -17.38 -1.81 -2.39
CA SER A 136 -16.02 -2.30 -2.11
C SER A 136 -16.06 -3.66 -1.41
N HIS A 137 -16.98 -3.88 -0.46
CA HIS A 137 -17.24 -5.20 0.14
C HIS A 137 -17.60 -6.24 -0.93
N ALA A 138 -18.54 -5.92 -1.83
CA ALA A 138 -18.92 -6.84 -2.91
C ALA A 138 -17.74 -7.19 -3.84
N LYS A 139 -16.90 -6.21 -4.17
CA LYS A 139 -15.70 -6.42 -5.00
C LYS A 139 -14.60 -7.17 -4.26
N ARG A 140 -14.45 -6.95 -2.96
CA ARG A 140 -13.49 -7.64 -2.10
C ARG A 140 -13.69 -9.15 -2.15
N ASP A 141 -14.92 -9.62 -2.11
CA ASP A 141 -15.24 -11.05 -2.08
C ASP A 141 -15.55 -11.65 -3.46
N ALA A 142 -15.44 -10.87 -4.54
CA ALA A 142 -15.73 -11.34 -5.90
C ALA A 142 -14.74 -12.43 -6.35
N ARG A 143 -15.27 -13.49 -6.95
CA ARG A 143 -14.57 -14.70 -7.41
C ARG A 143 -15.04 -15.09 -8.81
N THR A 144 -14.27 -15.91 -9.50
CA THR A 144 -14.67 -16.54 -10.76
C THR A 144 -14.05 -17.94 -10.86
N ASP A 145 -14.61 -18.85 -11.67
CA ASP A 145 -13.97 -20.15 -11.92
C ASP A 145 -12.85 -20.00 -12.97
N LEU A 146 -11.64 -20.33 -12.57
CA LEU A 146 -10.44 -20.34 -13.41
C LEU A 146 -9.86 -21.75 -13.55
N THR A 147 -10.65 -22.79 -13.30
CA THR A 147 -10.23 -24.18 -13.48
C THR A 147 -9.72 -24.41 -14.91
N GLY A 148 -8.50 -24.94 -15.01
CA GLY A 148 -7.84 -25.18 -16.30
C GLY A 148 -7.17 -23.96 -16.92
N ARG A 149 -7.31 -22.77 -16.32
CA ARG A 149 -6.61 -21.55 -16.75
C ARG A 149 -5.18 -21.53 -16.24
N ARG A 150 -4.30 -20.87 -16.99
CA ARG A 150 -2.88 -20.69 -16.67
C ARG A 150 -2.54 -19.21 -16.52
N ALA A 151 -1.99 -18.83 -15.37
CA ALA A 151 -1.67 -17.46 -15.02
C ALA A 151 -0.18 -17.26 -14.78
N LEU A 152 0.37 -16.15 -15.27
CA LEU A 152 1.68 -15.63 -14.90
C LEU A 152 1.47 -14.33 -14.10
N LEU A 153 1.95 -14.31 -12.86
CA LEU A 153 1.90 -13.16 -11.98
C LEU A 153 3.31 -12.72 -11.58
N THR A 154 3.71 -11.51 -11.96
CA THR A 154 5.01 -10.99 -11.52
C THR A 154 4.96 -10.46 -10.09
N GLY A 155 5.97 -10.77 -9.27
CA GLY A 155 6.06 -10.26 -7.89
C GLY A 155 5.01 -10.86 -6.95
N GLY A 156 4.73 -12.16 -7.05
CA GLY A 156 3.66 -12.83 -6.29
C GLY A 156 4.01 -13.24 -4.85
N ARG A 157 5.25 -13.02 -4.39
CA ARG A 157 5.72 -13.51 -3.07
C ARG A 157 5.03 -12.86 -1.87
N ALA A 158 4.75 -11.56 -1.94
CA ALA A 158 4.34 -10.76 -0.78
C ALA A 158 3.41 -9.61 -1.18
N LYS A 159 2.84 -8.92 -0.18
CA LYS A 159 1.93 -7.77 -0.35
C LYS A 159 0.78 -8.11 -1.31
N ILE A 160 0.34 -7.16 -2.12
CA ILE A 160 -0.77 -7.34 -3.08
C ILE A 160 -0.55 -8.58 -3.98
N GLY A 161 0.68 -8.82 -4.42
CA GLY A 161 1.01 -9.95 -5.28
C GLY A 161 0.64 -11.30 -4.65
N MET A 162 0.89 -11.47 -3.36
CA MET A 162 0.49 -12.70 -2.66
C MET A 162 -1.03 -12.88 -2.63
N TYR A 163 -1.79 -11.81 -2.35
CA TYR A 163 -3.25 -11.86 -2.35
C TYR A 163 -3.83 -12.11 -3.75
N ILE A 164 -3.21 -11.59 -4.82
CA ILE A 164 -3.60 -11.92 -6.20
C ILE A 164 -3.31 -13.40 -6.49
N ALA A 165 -2.13 -13.89 -6.12
CA ALA A 165 -1.76 -15.31 -6.31
C ALA A 165 -2.78 -16.23 -5.62
N LEU A 166 -3.15 -15.92 -4.37
CA LEU A 166 -4.13 -16.71 -3.63
C LEU A 166 -5.52 -16.68 -4.29
N ARG A 167 -5.95 -15.55 -4.86
CA ARG A 167 -7.21 -15.50 -5.62
C ARG A 167 -7.15 -16.43 -6.83
N LEU A 168 -6.11 -16.33 -7.65
CA LEU A 168 -5.92 -17.18 -8.83
C LEU A 168 -5.91 -18.68 -8.46
N LEU A 169 -5.13 -19.05 -7.44
CA LEU A 169 -4.98 -20.42 -6.98
C LEU A 169 -6.27 -21.01 -6.40
N ARG A 170 -6.99 -20.22 -5.58
CA ARG A 170 -8.26 -20.62 -4.96
C ARG A 170 -9.43 -20.63 -5.96
N ASP A 171 -9.30 -19.91 -7.06
CA ASP A 171 -10.25 -19.93 -8.19
C ASP A 171 -9.94 -21.04 -9.20
N GLY A 172 -8.86 -21.80 -9.02
CA GLY A 172 -8.59 -23.01 -9.82
C GLY A 172 -7.45 -22.91 -10.82
N ALA A 173 -6.82 -21.75 -10.98
CA ALA A 173 -5.78 -21.54 -11.98
C ALA A 173 -4.46 -22.24 -11.63
N HIS A 174 -3.77 -22.76 -12.65
CA HIS A 174 -2.34 -23.03 -12.58
C HIS A 174 -1.59 -21.71 -12.61
N THR A 175 -0.85 -21.41 -11.55
CA THR A 175 -0.30 -20.07 -11.34
C THR A 175 1.22 -20.13 -11.23
N THR A 176 1.90 -19.47 -12.16
CA THR A 176 3.32 -19.16 -12.08
C THR A 176 3.49 -17.80 -11.42
N ILE A 177 4.18 -17.73 -10.29
CA ILE A 177 4.57 -16.46 -9.67
C ILE A 177 6.06 -16.20 -9.85
N THR A 178 6.44 -14.94 -9.99
CA THR A 178 7.85 -14.55 -9.99
C THR A 178 8.25 -13.83 -8.71
N THR A 179 9.50 -13.99 -8.30
CA THR A 179 10.09 -13.25 -7.20
C THR A 179 11.61 -13.33 -7.24
N ARG A 180 12.27 -12.38 -6.57
CA ARG A 180 13.71 -12.43 -6.31
C ARG A 180 14.07 -13.41 -5.18
N PHE A 181 13.14 -13.67 -4.27
CA PHE A 181 13.29 -14.54 -3.08
C PHE A 181 12.35 -15.76 -3.17
N PRO A 182 12.67 -16.76 -4.01
CA PRO A 182 11.76 -17.86 -4.29
C PRO A 182 11.60 -18.86 -3.15
N ARG A 183 12.62 -19.09 -2.30
CA ARG A 183 12.51 -20.03 -1.19
C ARG A 183 11.68 -19.46 -0.05
N ASP A 184 11.77 -18.16 0.21
CA ASP A 184 10.83 -17.46 1.10
C ASP A 184 9.39 -17.54 0.55
N ALA A 185 9.18 -17.44 -0.76
CA ALA A 185 7.86 -17.67 -1.35
C ALA A 185 7.36 -19.10 -1.08
N VAL A 186 8.20 -20.13 -1.27
CA VAL A 186 7.83 -21.52 -0.93
C VAL A 186 7.36 -21.64 0.52
N ARG A 187 8.10 -21.05 1.48
CA ARG A 187 7.73 -21.06 2.91
C ARG A 187 6.38 -20.37 3.16
N ARG A 188 6.17 -19.19 2.57
CA ARG A 188 4.92 -18.44 2.70
C ARG A 188 3.73 -19.23 2.20
N PHE A 189 3.78 -19.75 0.97
CA PHE A 189 2.64 -20.46 0.40
C PHE A 189 2.41 -21.82 1.05
N SER A 190 3.45 -22.55 1.42
CA SER A 190 3.31 -23.88 2.05
C SER A 190 2.78 -23.80 3.49
N SER A 191 3.07 -22.71 4.21
CA SER A 191 2.58 -22.50 5.60
C SER A 191 1.10 -22.12 5.70
N LEU A 192 0.44 -21.79 4.59
CA LEU A 192 -0.99 -21.44 4.62
C LEU A 192 -1.86 -22.67 4.93
N PRO A 193 -2.92 -22.52 5.76
CA PRO A 193 -3.74 -23.66 6.18
C PRO A 193 -4.41 -24.43 5.04
N ASP A 194 -4.75 -23.73 3.96
CA ASP A 194 -5.42 -24.29 2.77
C ASP A 194 -4.44 -24.65 1.64
N SER A 195 -3.13 -24.61 1.88
CA SER A 195 -2.11 -24.86 0.84
C SER A 195 -2.26 -26.21 0.16
N GLY A 196 -2.64 -27.25 0.91
CA GLY A 196 -2.86 -28.60 0.37
C GLY A 196 -3.83 -28.66 -0.82
N ASP A 197 -4.78 -27.73 -0.90
CA ASP A 197 -5.81 -27.72 -1.95
C ASP A 197 -5.30 -27.21 -3.31
N TRP A 198 -4.23 -26.40 -3.32
CA TRP A 198 -3.79 -25.69 -4.53
C TRP A 198 -2.28 -25.61 -4.73
N LEU A 199 -1.45 -26.00 -3.77
CA LEU A 199 0.01 -25.87 -3.84
C LEU A 199 0.61 -26.63 -5.05
N HIS A 200 0.01 -27.75 -5.43
CA HIS A 200 0.37 -28.52 -6.62
C HIS A 200 0.15 -27.78 -7.95
N ARG A 201 -0.61 -26.68 -7.95
CA ARG A 201 -0.84 -25.80 -9.11
C ARG A 201 0.05 -24.55 -9.10
N LEU A 202 0.87 -24.36 -8.07
CA LEU A 202 1.77 -23.23 -7.94
C LEU A 202 3.15 -23.58 -8.51
N LYS A 203 3.64 -22.74 -9.43
CA LYS A 203 5.03 -22.69 -9.87
C LYS A 203 5.66 -21.39 -9.38
N ILE A 204 6.84 -21.48 -8.78
CA ILE A 204 7.60 -20.33 -8.27
C ILE A 204 8.85 -20.19 -9.13
N VAL A 205 9.02 -19.00 -9.71
CA VAL A 205 10.20 -18.67 -10.51
C VAL A 205 11.02 -17.59 -9.80
N GLY A 206 12.24 -17.97 -9.43
CA GLY A 206 13.29 -17.05 -9.03
C GLY A 206 13.81 -16.25 -10.23
N ILE A 207 13.67 -14.92 -10.20
CA ILE A 207 14.11 -14.02 -11.27
C ILE A 207 14.32 -12.60 -10.76
N ASP A 208 15.27 -11.88 -11.36
CA ASP A 208 15.38 -10.43 -11.29
C ASP A 208 14.82 -9.77 -12.58
N LEU A 209 13.70 -9.06 -12.46
CA LEU A 209 13.07 -8.37 -13.59
C LEU A 209 13.88 -7.17 -14.10
N ARG A 210 14.93 -6.77 -13.39
CA ARG A 210 15.91 -5.78 -13.86
C ARG A 210 16.85 -6.36 -14.92
N ASP A 211 16.90 -7.67 -15.09
CA ASP A 211 17.70 -8.36 -16.10
C ASP A 211 16.81 -8.81 -17.28
N PRO A 212 16.87 -8.12 -18.44
CA PRO A 212 16.07 -8.46 -19.61
C PRO A 212 16.30 -9.90 -20.11
N ALA A 213 17.49 -10.47 -19.92
CA ALA A 213 17.79 -11.82 -20.37
C ALA A 213 16.99 -12.85 -19.56
N GLN A 214 16.88 -12.66 -18.25
CA GLN A 214 16.03 -13.52 -17.42
C GLN A 214 14.55 -13.34 -17.76
N VAL A 215 14.10 -12.11 -18.08
CA VAL A 215 12.69 -11.88 -18.48
C VAL A 215 12.35 -12.63 -19.76
N ILE A 216 13.27 -12.66 -20.73
CA ILE A 216 13.12 -13.46 -21.95
C ILE A 216 13.09 -14.95 -21.61
N GLY A 217 14.02 -15.44 -20.78
CA GLY A 217 14.05 -16.84 -20.34
C GLY A 217 12.78 -17.28 -19.62
N LEU A 218 12.19 -16.41 -18.78
CA LEU A 218 10.90 -16.63 -18.14
C LEU A 218 9.78 -16.75 -19.18
N ALA A 219 9.73 -15.85 -20.17
CA ALA A 219 8.73 -15.92 -21.22
C ALA A 219 8.83 -17.23 -22.03
N ASP A 220 10.07 -17.66 -22.33
CA ASP A 220 10.33 -18.91 -23.04
C ASP A 220 9.90 -20.13 -22.21
N ASP A 221 10.20 -20.20 -20.90
CA ASP A 221 9.77 -21.28 -20.00
C ASP A 221 8.23 -21.35 -19.87
N VAL A 222 7.57 -20.20 -19.75
CA VAL A 222 6.11 -20.13 -19.66
C VAL A 222 5.46 -20.59 -20.97
N ALA A 223 5.98 -20.14 -22.12
CA ALA A 223 5.48 -20.55 -23.43
C ALA A 223 5.75 -22.03 -23.73
N ALA A 224 6.92 -22.56 -23.34
CA ALA A 224 7.26 -23.98 -23.49
C ALA A 224 6.35 -24.88 -22.66
N SER A 225 5.80 -24.36 -21.57
CA SER A 225 4.88 -25.08 -20.71
C SER A 225 3.45 -25.15 -21.28
N GLY A 226 3.12 -24.40 -22.34
CA GLY A 226 1.80 -24.39 -22.99
C GLY A 226 1.25 -22.98 -23.28
N THR A 227 -0.07 -22.89 -23.48
CA THR A 227 -0.78 -21.61 -23.65
C THR A 227 -0.82 -20.82 -22.34
N LEU A 228 -0.98 -19.51 -22.44
CA LEU A 228 -1.14 -18.62 -21.28
C LEU A 228 -2.49 -17.91 -21.35
N ASP A 229 -3.22 -17.87 -20.24
CA ASP A 229 -4.54 -17.27 -20.19
C ASP A 229 -4.55 -15.89 -19.54
N ILE A 230 -3.72 -15.72 -18.51
CA ILE A 230 -3.69 -14.54 -17.66
C ILE A 230 -2.24 -14.10 -17.48
N LEU A 231 -1.94 -12.85 -17.81
CA LEU A 231 -0.68 -12.20 -17.49
C LEU A 231 -0.96 -11.00 -16.59
N ILE A 232 -0.41 -11.01 -15.37
CA ILE A 232 -0.50 -9.89 -14.43
C ILE A 232 0.90 -9.34 -14.21
N ASN A 233 1.15 -8.17 -14.80
CA ASN A 233 2.36 -7.39 -14.58
C ASN A 233 2.19 -6.57 -13.29
N ASN A 234 2.45 -7.20 -12.15
CA ASN A 234 2.27 -6.61 -10.82
C ASN A 234 3.57 -6.09 -10.19
N ALA A 235 4.70 -6.77 -10.41
CA ALA A 235 5.97 -6.38 -9.82
C ALA A 235 6.36 -4.97 -10.26
N THR A 236 6.49 -4.05 -9.29
CA THR A 236 6.99 -2.70 -9.53
C THR A 236 7.89 -2.22 -8.39
N GLN A 237 8.92 -1.46 -8.74
CA GLN A 237 9.75 -0.70 -7.82
C GLN A 237 9.24 0.74 -7.78
N THR A 238 8.79 1.18 -6.61
CA THR A 238 8.29 2.53 -6.34
C THR A 238 9.33 3.40 -5.65
N VAL A 239 10.06 2.80 -4.71
CA VAL A 239 11.11 3.42 -3.90
C VAL A 239 12.29 2.45 -3.81
N ARG A 240 13.52 2.96 -3.92
CA ARG A 240 14.73 2.17 -3.66
C ARG A 240 14.94 2.00 -2.17
N ARG A 241 15.17 0.75 -1.77
CA ARG A 241 15.47 0.36 -0.38
C ARG A 241 16.95 0.55 -0.07
N SER A 242 17.27 0.78 1.19
CA SER A 242 18.64 0.96 1.63
C SER A 242 19.47 -0.30 1.55
N THR A 243 20.79 -0.11 1.46
CA THR A 243 21.75 -1.20 1.50
C THR A 243 21.55 -2.01 2.77
N GLY A 244 21.39 -3.33 2.62
CA GLY A 244 21.14 -4.25 3.74
C GLY A 244 19.67 -4.45 4.11
N ALA A 245 18.72 -3.68 3.55
CA ALA A 245 17.29 -3.87 3.81
C ALA A 245 16.80 -5.28 3.43
N TYR A 246 17.43 -5.88 2.42
CA TYR A 246 17.16 -7.25 1.95
C TYR A 246 18.00 -8.32 2.64
N GLN A 247 18.98 -7.96 3.48
CA GLN A 247 19.96 -8.92 4.00
C GLN A 247 19.31 -10.11 4.73
N PRO A 248 18.29 -9.91 5.59
CA PRO A 248 17.62 -11.06 6.23
C PRO A 248 17.03 -12.05 5.22
N LEU A 249 16.46 -11.55 4.12
CA LEU A 249 15.91 -12.40 3.06
C LEU A 249 17.01 -13.11 2.27
N VAL A 250 18.10 -12.40 1.96
CA VAL A 250 19.27 -13.00 1.28
C VAL A 250 19.82 -14.16 2.13
N ASP A 251 19.95 -13.97 3.43
CA ASP A 251 20.41 -15.00 4.35
C ASP A 251 19.41 -16.18 4.43
N ALA A 252 18.10 -15.88 4.48
CA ALA A 252 17.04 -16.89 4.50
C ALA A 252 16.92 -17.71 3.21
N GLU A 253 17.31 -17.16 2.05
CA GLU A 253 17.39 -17.90 0.79
C GLU A 253 18.51 -18.97 0.79
N LEU A 254 19.50 -18.87 1.67
CA LEU A 254 20.52 -19.92 1.80
C LEU A 254 20.04 -21.13 2.61
N ALA A 255 18.94 -20.99 3.34
CA ALA A 255 18.42 -22.03 4.20
C ALA A 255 17.69 -23.15 3.42
N PRO A 256 17.74 -24.42 3.92
CA PRO A 256 16.99 -25.53 3.33
C PRO A 256 15.48 -25.26 3.37
N LEU A 257 14.75 -25.76 2.36
CA LEU A 257 13.30 -25.68 2.34
C LEU A 257 12.69 -26.63 3.39
N PRO A 258 11.49 -26.33 3.91
CA PRO A 258 10.79 -27.24 4.82
C PRO A 258 10.49 -28.59 4.14
N ASP A 259 10.38 -29.64 4.95
CA ASP A 259 9.93 -30.95 4.49
C ASP A 259 8.44 -30.92 4.09
N GLY A 260 8.04 -31.78 3.15
CA GLY A 260 6.64 -31.94 2.73
C GLY A 260 6.40 -31.66 1.24
N PRO A 261 5.13 -31.55 0.82
CA PRO A 261 4.80 -31.19 -0.55
C PRO A 261 5.25 -29.76 -0.84
N LEU A 262 6.03 -29.59 -1.90
CA LEU A 262 6.54 -28.29 -2.34
C LEU A 262 5.98 -27.94 -3.73
N PRO A 263 5.79 -26.64 -4.02
CA PRO A 263 5.46 -26.19 -5.36
C PRO A 263 6.65 -26.42 -6.31
N GLU A 264 6.39 -26.38 -7.62
CA GLU A 264 7.48 -26.38 -8.62
C GLU A 264 8.35 -25.13 -8.42
N LEU A 265 9.67 -25.30 -8.35
CA LEU A 265 10.63 -24.22 -8.16
C LEU A 265 11.65 -24.19 -9.30
N VAL A 266 11.70 -23.08 -10.01
CA VAL A 266 12.69 -22.78 -11.06
C VAL A 266 13.44 -21.51 -10.70
N THR A 267 14.71 -21.39 -11.07
CA THR A 267 15.53 -20.20 -10.76
C THR A 267 16.40 -19.85 -11.96
N PHE A 268 16.25 -18.63 -12.47
CA PHE A 268 17.06 -18.09 -13.55
C PHE A 268 18.31 -17.41 -12.97
N GLY A 269 19.32 -18.20 -12.61
CA GLY A 269 20.63 -17.70 -12.18
C GLY A 269 20.60 -16.79 -10.95
N HIS A 270 21.33 -15.67 -11.03
CA HIS A 270 21.61 -14.73 -9.95
C HIS A 270 20.41 -13.83 -9.59
N THR A 271 19.37 -14.39 -8.97
CA THR A 271 18.08 -13.69 -8.74
C THR A 271 18.14 -12.53 -7.73
N ASN A 272 19.20 -12.48 -6.92
CA ASN A 272 19.39 -11.52 -5.83
C ASN A 272 20.74 -10.81 -5.84
N ASP A 273 21.54 -10.98 -6.89
CA ASP A 273 22.87 -10.37 -6.94
C ASP A 273 22.73 -8.84 -6.86
N GLN A 274 23.34 -8.25 -5.83
CA GLN A 274 23.81 -6.89 -5.95
C GLN A 274 24.82 -6.91 -7.10
N HIS A 275 24.70 -6.01 -8.08
CA HIS A 275 25.56 -5.94 -9.28
C HIS A 275 27.03 -6.40 -9.05
N PRO A 276 27.64 -7.01 -10.07
CA PRO A 276 28.54 -8.16 -9.97
C PRO A 276 29.84 -7.87 -9.22
N GLN A 277 29.83 -7.98 -7.90
CA GLN A 277 31.03 -8.09 -7.05
C GLN A 277 30.82 -9.01 -5.83
N ALA A 278 30.04 -10.08 -5.97
CA ALA A 278 29.89 -11.07 -4.90
C ALA A 278 29.99 -12.51 -5.39
N LEU A 279 31.00 -12.79 -6.24
CA LEU A 279 31.61 -14.12 -6.24
C LEU A 279 32.57 -14.20 -5.05
N GLU A 280 32.11 -14.82 -3.97
CA GLU A 280 32.87 -15.67 -3.04
C GLU A 280 32.18 -15.67 -1.68
N ARG A 281 31.34 -16.69 -1.46
CA ARG A 281 31.39 -17.56 -0.28
C ARG A 281 30.23 -18.54 -0.32
N SER A 282 30.47 -19.67 -0.98
CA SER A 282 29.74 -20.89 -0.68
C SER A 282 30.67 -21.85 0.05
N VAL A 283 30.05 -22.63 0.94
CA VAL A 283 30.50 -23.89 1.54
C VAL A 283 31.27 -23.81 2.87
N ALA A 284 30.54 -23.91 3.98
CA ALA A 284 30.91 -24.78 5.12
C ALA A 284 29.73 -25.08 6.09
N ALA A 285 29.37 -26.37 6.15
CA ALA A 285 28.93 -27.20 7.31
C ALA A 285 27.59 -26.96 8.09
N HIS A 286 26.72 -27.99 8.03
CA HIS A 286 25.83 -28.42 9.13
C HIS A 286 26.66 -28.56 10.42
N PRO A 287 26.33 -27.90 11.55
CA PRO A 287 25.01 -27.70 12.19
C PRO A 287 24.43 -26.27 12.07
N VAL A 288 25.13 -25.38 11.37
CA VAL A 288 24.70 -23.98 11.15
C VAL A 288 23.45 -23.91 10.26
N LEU A 289 23.27 -24.88 9.36
CA LEU A 289 22.13 -24.92 8.42
C LEU A 289 20.77 -25.16 9.10
N ALA A 290 20.71 -25.89 10.22
CA ALA A 290 19.46 -26.07 10.97
C ALA A 290 19.07 -24.80 11.73
N ALA A 291 20.06 -24.09 12.32
CA ALA A 291 19.84 -22.77 12.90
C ALA A 291 19.49 -21.72 11.83
N ALA A 292 20.07 -21.82 10.63
CA ALA A 292 19.71 -20.97 9.49
C ALA A 292 18.29 -21.26 8.97
N ALA A 293 17.86 -22.54 8.98
CA ALA A 293 16.48 -22.93 8.67
C ALA A 293 15.48 -22.35 9.67
N SER A 294 15.71 -22.56 10.98
CA SER A 294 14.89 -21.96 12.05
C SER A 294 14.78 -20.45 11.88
N ARG A 295 15.91 -19.78 11.61
CA ARG A 295 15.93 -18.33 11.37
C ARG A 295 15.19 -17.88 10.11
N ALA A 296 15.22 -18.67 9.05
CA ALA A 296 14.49 -18.38 7.82
C ALA A 296 12.98 -18.55 8.02
N ASP A 297 12.57 -19.62 8.70
CA ASP A 297 11.17 -19.85 9.04
C ASP A 297 10.66 -18.78 10.01
N GLU A 298 11.45 -18.43 11.05
CA GLU A 298 11.16 -17.32 11.97
C GLU A 298 11.05 -15.97 11.23
N LEU A 299 11.92 -15.68 10.26
CA LEU A 299 11.83 -14.45 9.47
C LEU A 299 10.54 -14.42 8.64
N THR A 300 10.22 -15.53 7.96
CA THR A 300 8.97 -15.63 7.20
C THR A 300 7.77 -15.46 8.14
N GLU A 301 7.75 -16.13 9.29
CA GLU A 301 6.70 -16.00 10.31
C GLU A 301 6.59 -14.57 10.84
N GLN A 302 7.71 -13.90 11.14
CA GLN A 302 7.75 -12.53 11.62
C GLN A 302 7.26 -11.52 10.58
N ALA A 303 7.71 -11.65 9.33
CA ALA A 303 7.26 -10.79 8.22
C ALA A 303 5.74 -10.93 7.99
N MET A 304 5.26 -12.15 8.17
CA MET A 304 3.85 -12.48 8.06
C MET A 304 3.08 -11.97 9.30
N ALA A 305 3.64 -11.98 10.51
CA ALA A 305 2.92 -11.63 11.75
C ALA A 305 2.21 -10.26 11.74
N ALA A 306 0.99 -10.22 12.29
CA ALA A 306 0.34 -8.96 12.65
C ALA A 306 1.25 -8.17 13.62
N GLY A 307 1.34 -6.85 13.45
CA GLY A 307 2.23 -6.04 14.27
C GLY A 307 3.69 -6.00 13.80
N SER A 308 4.08 -6.68 12.70
CA SER A 308 5.48 -6.90 12.31
C SER A 308 6.32 -5.63 12.14
N SER A 309 5.69 -4.54 11.69
CA SER A 309 6.28 -3.21 11.51
C SER A 309 5.71 -2.15 12.46
N SER A 310 5.14 -2.55 13.59
CA SER A 310 4.61 -1.64 14.63
C SER A 310 5.69 -0.66 15.14
N LEU A 311 5.25 0.52 15.59
CA LEU A 311 6.15 1.53 16.20
C LEU A 311 6.93 0.97 17.40
N GLU A 312 6.33 0.08 18.18
CA GLU A 312 6.99 -0.59 19.30
C GLU A 312 8.15 -1.50 18.82
N ARG A 313 7.92 -2.34 17.80
CA ARG A 313 8.98 -3.18 17.22
C ARG A 313 10.05 -2.37 16.51
N LEU A 314 9.67 -1.24 15.90
CA LEU A 314 10.62 -0.29 15.30
C LEU A 314 11.55 0.29 16.37
N ALA A 315 10.98 0.75 17.49
CA ALA A 315 11.75 1.24 18.63
C ALA A 315 12.66 0.17 19.24
N ALA A 316 12.23 -1.10 19.21
CA ALA A 316 13.01 -2.25 19.67
C ALA A 316 14.07 -2.75 18.65
N GLY A 317 14.08 -2.23 17.41
CA GLY A 317 14.99 -2.67 16.36
C GLY A 317 14.68 -4.06 15.76
N THR A 318 13.49 -4.60 16.02
CA THR A 318 13.06 -5.93 15.57
C THR A 318 11.96 -5.88 14.51
N ALA A 319 11.67 -4.69 13.97
CA ALA A 319 10.64 -4.53 12.96
C ALA A 319 11.08 -5.12 11.62
N ILE A 320 10.16 -5.86 11.00
CA ILE A 320 10.30 -6.41 9.66
C ILE A 320 8.99 -6.09 8.92
N ASP A 321 9.09 -5.57 7.70
CA ASP A 321 7.91 -5.29 6.89
C ASP A 321 7.29 -6.58 6.33
N ALA A 322 6.11 -6.46 5.75
CA ALA A 322 5.40 -7.60 5.17
C ALA A 322 6.15 -8.33 4.04
N GLY A 323 7.04 -7.61 3.37
CA GLY A 323 7.97 -8.16 2.39
C GLY A 323 9.15 -8.88 3.02
N GLY A 324 9.31 -8.91 4.34
CA GLY A 324 10.49 -9.44 5.02
C GLY A 324 11.68 -8.47 5.01
N LEU A 325 11.45 -7.18 4.74
CA LEU A 325 12.48 -6.16 4.65
C LEU A 325 12.67 -5.46 6.00
N VAL A 326 13.91 -5.08 6.29
CA VAL A 326 14.19 -4.14 7.38
C VAL A 326 13.64 -2.75 6.98
N PRO A 327 12.83 -2.09 7.81
CA PRO A 327 12.30 -0.77 7.49
C PRO A 327 13.39 0.29 7.29
N ASP A 328 13.29 1.06 6.21
CA ASP A 328 14.13 2.23 6.00
C ASP A 328 13.74 3.34 6.98
N LEU A 329 14.70 3.89 7.73
CA LEU A 329 14.46 4.93 8.74
C LEU A 329 14.90 6.33 8.29
N HIS A 330 15.11 6.52 6.99
CA HIS A 330 15.68 7.75 6.44
C HIS A 330 14.70 8.92 6.40
N ASP A 331 15.23 10.14 6.58
CA ASP A 331 14.49 11.40 6.49
C ASP A 331 14.00 11.71 5.06
N VAL A 332 14.67 11.15 4.06
CA VAL A 332 14.37 11.30 2.63
C VAL A 332 14.49 9.95 1.95
N ASN A 333 13.63 9.70 0.97
CA ASN A 333 13.74 8.58 0.04
C ASN A 333 13.34 9.05 -1.37
N SER A 334 13.45 8.17 -2.35
CA SER A 334 13.16 8.51 -3.75
C SER A 334 11.70 8.82 -4.05
N TRP A 335 10.79 8.59 -3.11
CA TRP A 335 9.40 9.05 -3.19
C TRP A 335 9.31 10.59 -3.21
N THR A 336 10.18 11.27 -2.47
CA THR A 336 10.17 12.73 -2.34
C THR A 336 11.20 13.45 -3.22
N GLN A 337 12.13 12.71 -3.81
CA GLN A 337 13.20 13.26 -4.65
C GLN A 337 12.68 13.88 -5.95
N ARG A 338 13.28 15.00 -6.34
CA ARG A 338 13.09 15.70 -7.62
C ARG A 338 14.02 15.14 -8.70
N VAL A 339 13.86 15.65 -9.92
CA VAL A 339 14.55 15.13 -11.12
C VAL A 339 16.07 15.09 -11.01
N ASP A 340 16.68 16.07 -10.33
CA ASP A 340 18.12 16.19 -10.11
C ASP A 340 18.63 15.39 -8.91
N GLU A 341 17.73 14.82 -8.12
CA GLU A 341 18.02 14.10 -6.87
C GLU A 341 17.87 12.57 -7.02
N VAL A 342 17.21 12.10 -8.09
CA VAL A 342 17.05 10.66 -8.35
C VAL A 342 18.35 10.06 -8.85
N ASP A 343 18.81 9.00 -8.19
CA ASP A 343 20.02 8.27 -8.58
C ASP A 343 19.86 7.63 -9.98
N PRO A 344 20.82 7.81 -10.91
CA PRO A 344 20.71 7.27 -12.26
C PRO A 344 20.55 5.75 -12.32
N LEU A 345 21.16 5.01 -11.40
CA LEU A 345 21.00 3.55 -11.36
C LEU A 345 19.57 3.21 -10.92
N GLU A 346 19.04 3.86 -9.89
CA GLU A 346 17.63 3.66 -9.51
C GLU A 346 16.67 3.97 -10.67
N MET A 347 16.92 5.05 -11.40
CA MET A 347 16.10 5.41 -12.57
C MET A 347 16.07 4.27 -13.59
N LEU A 348 17.23 3.67 -13.90
CA LEU A 348 17.34 2.52 -14.81
C LEU A 348 16.62 1.29 -14.26
N GLU A 349 16.82 0.95 -12.98
CA GLU A 349 16.16 -0.18 -12.34
C GLU A 349 14.63 -0.07 -12.40
N VAL A 350 14.10 1.12 -12.13
CA VAL A 350 12.66 1.40 -12.21
C VAL A 350 12.15 1.23 -13.64
N GLN A 351 12.87 1.72 -14.66
CA GLN A 351 12.46 1.51 -16.05
C GLN A 351 12.51 0.03 -16.45
N LEU A 352 13.55 -0.70 -16.03
CA LEU A 352 13.72 -2.11 -16.36
C LEU A 352 12.61 -2.97 -15.75
N ALA A 353 12.37 -2.82 -14.44
CA ALA A 353 11.38 -3.60 -13.73
C ALA A 353 9.93 -3.20 -14.07
N ASN A 354 9.64 -1.90 -14.16
CA ASN A 354 8.26 -1.42 -14.27
C ASN A 354 7.80 -1.28 -15.73
N THR A 355 8.69 -1.06 -16.69
CA THR A 355 8.33 -0.78 -18.09
C THR A 355 8.85 -1.86 -19.04
N THR A 356 10.16 -2.12 -19.00
CA THR A 356 10.82 -3.04 -19.94
C THR A 356 10.36 -4.47 -19.73
N ALA A 357 10.31 -4.95 -18.48
CA ALA A 357 9.88 -6.31 -18.19
C ALA A 357 8.42 -6.57 -18.63
N PRO A 358 7.42 -5.73 -18.28
CA PRO A 358 6.06 -5.87 -18.82
C PRO A 358 6.00 -5.87 -20.35
N PHE A 359 6.73 -4.96 -21.01
CA PHE A 359 6.77 -4.91 -22.47
C PHE A 359 7.31 -6.21 -23.08
N LEU A 360 8.42 -6.73 -22.56
CA LEU A 360 9.04 -7.97 -23.05
C LEU A 360 8.12 -9.18 -22.82
N LEU A 361 7.52 -9.29 -21.63
CA LEU A 361 6.58 -10.37 -21.31
C LEU A 361 5.37 -10.35 -22.26
N ILE A 362 4.74 -9.19 -22.44
CA ILE A 362 3.60 -9.03 -23.36
C ILE A 362 4.02 -9.40 -24.79
N SER A 363 5.14 -8.85 -25.26
CA SER A 363 5.63 -9.09 -26.63
C SER A 363 5.91 -10.57 -26.89
N LYS A 364 6.58 -11.26 -25.96
CA LYS A 364 7.00 -12.66 -26.11
C LYS A 364 5.85 -13.64 -25.89
N LEU A 365 4.95 -13.36 -24.95
CA LEU A 365 3.87 -14.27 -24.59
C LEU A 365 2.60 -14.07 -25.43
N ARG A 366 2.49 -13.01 -26.23
CA ARG A 366 1.33 -12.75 -27.10
C ARG A 366 0.92 -13.97 -27.93
N ALA A 367 1.86 -14.65 -28.57
CA ALA A 367 1.55 -15.84 -29.38
C ALA A 367 1.03 -17.02 -28.53
N SER A 368 1.58 -17.22 -27.32
CA SER A 368 1.10 -18.24 -26.37
C SER A 368 -0.32 -17.92 -25.87
N MET A 369 -0.63 -16.62 -25.69
CA MET A 369 -1.98 -16.16 -25.31
C MET A 369 -3.00 -16.28 -26.43
N ALA A 370 -2.64 -15.85 -27.65
CA ALA A 370 -3.49 -15.97 -28.83
C ALA A 370 -3.81 -17.43 -29.19
N ALA A 371 -2.93 -18.37 -28.84
CA ALA A 371 -3.15 -19.80 -29.01
C ALA A 371 -4.04 -20.44 -27.94
N SER A 372 -4.43 -19.71 -26.87
CA SER A 372 -5.31 -20.24 -25.84
C SER A 372 -6.67 -20.64 -26.42
N PRO A 373 -7.22 -21.82 -26.07
CA PRO A 373 -8.57 -22.22 -26.48
C PRO A 373 -9.68 -21.47 -25.73
N ALA A 374 -9.32 -20.66 -24.73
CA ALA A 374 -10.31 -19.94 -23.95
C ALA A 374 -10.96 -18.81 -24.74
N ALA A 375 -12.20 -18.47 -24.38
CA ALA A 375 -12.94 -17.40 -25.03
C ALA A 375 -12.24 -16.02 -24.92
N ARG A 376 -11.47 -15.82 -23.85
CA ARG A 376 -10.76 -14.57 -23.54
C ARG A 376 -9.43 -14.89 -22.87
N THR A 377 -8.44 -14.03 -23.09
CA THR A 377 -7.22 -13.99 -22.27
C THR A 377 -7.00 -12.58 -21.76
N TYR A 378 -6.23 -12.43 -20.69
CA TYR A 378 -6.16 -11.19 -19.92
C TYR A 378 -4.74 -10.73 -19.72
N ILE A 379 -4.49 -9.44 -19.99
CA ILE A 379 -3.27 -8.76 -19.57
C ILE A 379 -3.67 -7.66 -18.59
N VAL A 380 -3.24 -7.77 -17.34
CA VAL A 380 -3.47 -6.75 -16.32
C VAL A 380 -2.15 -6.09 -15.96
N ASN A 381 -2.02 -4.82 -16.31
CA ASN A 381 -0.87 -4.01 -15.96
C ASN A 381 -1.15 -3.22 -14.68
N VAL A 382 -0.44 -3.52 -13.59
CA VAL A 382 -0.61 -2.80 -12.33
C VAL A 382 0.07 -1.43 -12.42
N SER A 383 -0.77 -0.41 -12.49
CA SER A 383 -0.38 0.99 -12.57
C SER A 383 -0.83 1.73 -11.32
N ALA A 384 -0.84 3.06 -11.37
CA ALA A 384 -1.29 3.91 -10.28
C ALA A 384 -1.63 5.32 -10.80
N MET A 385 -2.21 6.15 -9.94
CA MET A 385 -2.46 7.57 -10.21
C MET A 385 -1.19 8.38 -10.58
N GLU A 386 -0.02 7.89 -10.22
CA GLU A 386 1.30 8.42 -10.61
C GLU A 386 1.50 8.43 -12.13
N GLY A 387 0.92 7.46 -12.83
CA GLY A 387 0.98 7.34 -14.29
C GLY A 387 -0.08 8.14 -15.05
N VAL A 388 -0.93 8.90 -14.35
CA VAL A 388 -2.03 9.65 -14.95
C VAL A 388 -1.60 11.07 -15.33
N PHE A 389 -1.91 11.49 -16.55
CA PHE A 389 -1.61 12.85 -17.04
C PHE A 389 -2.65 13.88 -16.59
N GLY A 390 -3.94 13.53 -16.63
CA GLY A 390 -5.06 14.43 -16.34
C GLY A 390 -5.27 14.82 -14.87
N ARG A 391 -4.25 14.74 -14.01
CA ARG A 391 -4.39 14.97 -12.57
C ARG A 391 -4.35 16.46 -12.23
N GLY A 392 -5.35 16.96 -11.50
CA GLY A 392 -5.44 18.40 -11.13
C GLY A 392 -4.26 18.93 -10.30
N TYR A 393 -3.68 18.09 -9.43
CA TYR A 393 -2.43 18.39 -8.71
C TYR A 393 -1.45 17.24 -8.88
N LYS A 394 -0.21 17.55 -9.28
CA LYS A 394 0.92 16.60 -9.35
C LYS A 394 2.14 17.27 -8.73
N GLY A 395 2.71 16.63 -7.70
CA GLY A 395 3.94 17.07 -7.06
C GLY A 395 5.18 16.77 -7.92
N PRO A 396 6.34 17.38 -7.61
CA PRO A 396 7.58 17.18 -8.38
C PRO A 396 8.37 15.92 -7.99
N GLY A 397 7.92 15.18 -6.96
CA GLY A 397 8.61 14.00 -6.44
C GLY A 397 8.49 12.76 -7.35
N HIS A 398 9.40 11.79 -7.15
CA HIS A 398 9.43 10.47 -7.81
C HIS A 398 9.18 10.49 -9.33
N PRO A 399 9.85 11.38 -10.10
CA PRO A 399 9.57 11.52 -11.53
C PRO A 399 9.84 10.23 -12.32
N HIS A 400 10.83 9.43 -11.95
CA HIS A 400 11.17 8.15 -12.58
C HIS A 400 10.03 7.12 -12.46
N THR A 401 9.43 6.99 -11.28
CA THR A 401 8.26 6.12 -11.05
C THR A 401 7.03 6.63 -11.78
N ASN A 402 6.78 7.95 -11.74
CA ASN A 402 5.70 8.59 -12.51
C ASN A 402 5.82 8.28 -14.01
N MET A 403 7.01 8.45 -14.59
CA MET A 403 7.30 8.15 -16.00
C MET A 403 7.06 6.68 -16.33
N ALA A 404 7.54 5.75 -15.50
CA ALA A 404 7.36 4.32 -15.73
C ALA A 404 5.88 3.91 -15.70
N LYS A 405 5.11 4.38 -14.70
CA LYS A 405 3.67 4.11 -14.61
C LYS A 405 2.90 4.70 -15.80
N ALA A 406 3.28 5.90 -16.27
CA ALA A 406 2.72 6.49 -17.47
C ALA A 406 3.06 5.71 -18.74
N ALA A 407 4.27 5.16 -18.85
CA ALA A 407 4.70 4.34 -19.99
C ALA A 407 3.86 3.05 -20.11
N VAL A 408 3.58 2.38 -18.99
CA VAL A 408 2.73 1.18 -18.99
C VAL A 408 1.26 1.49 -19.28
N ASN A 409 0.75 2.63 -18.78
CA ASN A 409 -0.56 3.14 -19.17
C ASN A 409 -0.62 3.38 -20.69
N MET A 410 0.41 4.00 -21.26
CA MET A 410 0.49 4.25 -22.70
C MET A 410 0.57 2.94 -23.48
N LEU A 411 1.34 1.95 -23.02
CA LEU A 411 1.40 0.62 -23.65
C LEU A 411 0.01 -0.01 -23.75
N THR A 412 -0.76 0.03 -22.65
CA THR A 412 -2.15 -0.46 -22.63
C THR A 412 -3.01 0.32 -23.62
N ARG A 413 -2.97 1.65 -23.58
CA ARG A 413 -3.75 2.52 -24.45
C ARG A 413 -3.44 2.30 -25.94
N THR A 414 -2.18 2.03 -26.27
CA THR A 414 -1.71 1.84 -27.65
C THR A 414 -2.08 0.47 -28.20
N SER A 415 -1.83 -0.60 -27.44
CA SER A 415 -1.85 -1.96 -27.98
C SER A 415 -3.16 -2.72 -27.74
N ALA A 416 -3.93 -2.35 -26.71
CA ALA A 416 -5.05 -3.19 -26.26
C ALA A 416 -6.14 -3.42 -27.32
N ARG A 417 -6.48 -2.41 -28.12
CA ARG A 417 -7.53 -2.56 -29.14
C ARG A 417 -7.13 -3.50 -30.25
N GLU A 418 -5.91 -3.37 -30.75
CA GLU A 418 -5.37 -4.25 -31.79
C GLU A 418 -5.29 -5.70 -31.29
N MET A 419 -4.78 -5.91 -30.08
CA MET A 419 -4.69 -7.26 -29.48
C MET A 419 -6.06 -7.88 -29.17
N PHE A 420 -7.07 -7.08 -28.82
CA PHE A 420 -8.43 -7.58 -28.66
C PHE A 420 -9.03 -8.00 -30.01
N GLU A 421 -8.96 -7.13 -31.01
CA GLU A 421 -9.57 -7.37 -32.34
C GLU A 421 -8.92 -8.54 -33.09
N THR A 422 -7.62 -8.76 -32.89
CA THR A 422 -6.86 -9.81 -33.59
C THR A 422 -6.78 -11.13 -32.83
N ASP A 423 -6.60 -11.08 -31.51
CA ASP A 423 -6.26 -12.26 -30.69
C ASP A 423 -7.23 -12.52 -29.53
N GLY A 424 -8.24 -11.67 -29.31
CA GLY A 424 -9.15 -11.80 -28.16
C GLY A 424 -8.47 -11.55 -26.81
N ILE A 425 -7.37 -10.79 -26.78
CA ILE A 425 -6.62 -10.48 -25.56
C ILE A 425 -7.12 -9.15 -24.96
N LEU A 426 -7.65 -9.21 -23.75
CA LEU A 426 -8.16 -8.07 -23.00
C LEU A 426 -7.06 -7.46 -22.14
N MET A 427 -6.47 -6.36 -22.63
CA MET A 427 -5.40 -5.64 -21.91
C MET A 427 -5.93 -4.41 -21.16
N THR A 428 -5.68 -4.34 -19.86
CA THR A 428 -6.08 -3.23 -18.97
C THR A 428 -4.91 -2.69 -18.15
N SER A 429 -5.00 -1.42 -17.75
CA SER A 429 -4.18 -0.85 -16.68
C SER A 429 -5.03 -0.63 -15.44
N VAL A 430 -4.52 -0.93 -14.25
CA VAL A 430 -5.31 -0.89 -13.01
C VAL A 430 -4.59 -0.13 -11.90
N ASP A 431 -5.28 0.83 -11.28
CA ASP A 431 -4.90 1.47 -10.03
C ASP A 431 -5.32 0.60 -8.83
N THR A 432 -4.39 0.32 -7.94
CA THR A 432 -4.65 -0.46 -6.72
C THR A 432 -5.39 0.32 -5.63
N GLY A 433 -5.57 1.63 -5.83
CA GLY A 433 -5.97 2.54 -4.77
C GLY A 433 -4.85 2.78 -3.75
N TRP A 434 -5.14 3.59 -2.74
CA TRP A 434 -4.19 3.99 -1.72
C TRP A 434 -4.22 2.99 -0.56
N ILE A 435 -3.25 2.09 -0.57
CA ILE A 435 -3.15 0.96 0.34
C ILE A 435 -1.90 1.00 1.24
N THR A 436 -0.87 1.76 0.85
CA THR A 436 0.41 1.85 1.55
C THR A 436 0.91 3.29 1.58
N ASP A 437 1.80 3.58 2.55
CA ASP A 437 2.48 4.87 2.67
C ASP A 437 3.97 4.74 2.34
N GLU A 438 4.38 5.31 1.21
CA GLU A 438 5.75 5.30 0.67
C GLU A 438 6.57 6.54 1.11
N ARG A 439 5.98 7.44 1.91
CA ARG A 439 6.67 8.64 2.41
C ARG A 439 7.87 8.25 3.31
N PRO A 440 8.88 9.13 3.43
CA PRO A 440 10.01 8.93 4.32
C PRO A 440 9.58 8.67 5.77
N HIS A 441 10.40 7.94 6.50
CA HIS A 441 10.04 7.38 7.80
C HIS A 441 9.53 8.41 8.82
N PRO A 442 10.20 9.56 9.06
CA PRO A 442 9.71 10.53 10.04
C PRO A 442 8.32 11.09 9.68
N THR A 443 8.06 11.27 8.39
CA THR A 443 6.76 11.75 7.92
C THR A 443 5.68 10.70 8.12
N LYS A 444 6.00 9.43 7.84
CA LYS A 444 5.11 8.29 8.06
C LYS A 444 4.75 8.15 9.55
N VAL A 445 5.74 8.20 10.44
CA VAL A 445 5.54 8.12 11.90
C VAL A 445 4.66 9.26 12.40
N ARG A 446 5.02 10.51 12.08
CA ARG A 446 4.23 11.68 12.50
C ARG A 446 2.76 11.58 12.06
N LEU A 447 2.52 11.12 10.84
CA LEU A 447 1.15 10.99 10.33
C LEU A 447 0.40 9.84 11.01
N ALA A 448 1.06 8.71 11.28
CA ALA A 448 0.47 7.63 12.06
C ALA A 448 0.11 8.09 13.49
N GLU A 449 0.97 8.87 14.15
CA GLU A 449 0.69 9.51 15.46
C GLU A 449 -0.48 10.51 15.40
N GLU A 450 -0.68 11.16 14.25
CA GLU A 450 -1.85 12.00 13.97
C GLU A 450 -3.12 11.19 13.60
N GLY A 451 -3.03 9.86 13.59
CA GLY A 451 -4.14 8.94 13.32
C GLY A 451 -4.40 8.66 11.83
N PHE A 452 -3.40 8.87 10.97
CA PHE A 452 -3.50 8.54 9.55
C PHE A 452 -3.33 7.04 9.29
N HIS A 453 -4.27 6.47 8.54
CA HIS A 453 -4.19 5.14 7.94
C HIS A 453 -4.57 5.22 6.46
N ALA A 454 -3.98 4.35 5.63
CA ALA A 454 -4.38 4.23 4.23
C ALA A 454 -5.87 3.88 4.13
N PRO A 455 -6.66 4.45 3.19
CA PRO A 455 -8.11 4.23 3.14
C PRO A 455 -8.52 2.80 2.78
N LEU A 456 -7.62 2.02 2.17
CA LEU A 456 -7.83 0.66 1.68
C LEU A 456 -6.71 -0.25 2.19
N ASP A 457 -6.89 -1.56 2.11
CA ASP A 457 -5.87 -2.56 2.47
C ASP A 457 -5.34 -3.38 1.28
N LEU A 458 -4.44 -4.33 1.55
CA LEU A 458 -3.84 -5.17 0.50
C LEU A 458 -4.86 -6.08 -0.21
N VAL A 459 -5.93 -6.49 0.47
CA VAL A 459 -7.00 -7.30 -0.13
C VAL A 459 -7.82 -6.45 -1.10
N ASP A 460 -8.10 -5.20 -0.75
CA ASP A 460 -8.75 -4.22 -1.61
C ASP A 460 -7.91 -3.90 -2.86
N GLY A 461 -6.58 -3.79 -2.70
CA GLY A 461 -5.64 -3.62 -3.80
C GLY A 461 -5.65 -4.81 -4.74
N ALA A 462 -5.58 -6.03 -4.19
CA ALA A 462 -5.66 -7.26 -4.98
C ALA A 462 -7.01 -7.42 -5.70
N ALA A 463 -8.12 -7.07 -5.03
CA ALA A 463 -9.45 -7.11 -5.63
C ALA A 463 -9.57 -6.20 -6.86
N ARG A 464 -8.94 -5.01 -6.83
CA ARG A 464 -8.90 -4.10 -7.99
C ARG A 464 -8.16 -4.70 -9.16
N VAL A 465 -6.97 -5.26 -8.92
CA VAL A 465 -6.16 -5.92 -9.97
C VAL A 465 -6.87 -7.15 -10.55
N TYR A 466 -7.63 -7.87 -9.72
CA TYR A 466 -8.34 -9.07 -10.13
C TYR A 466 -9.67 -8.80 -10.84
N ASP A 467 -10.31 -7.65 -10.59
CA ASP A 467 -11.63 -7.27 -11.12
C ASP A 467 -11.81 -7.41 -12.65
N PRO A 468 -10.83 -7.03 -13.51
CA PRO A 468 -10.98 -7.16 -14.95
C PRO A 468 -11.15 -8.61 -15.41
N ILE A 469 -10.52 -9.55 -14.69
CA ILE A 469 -10.63 -10.99 -14.97
C ILE A 469 -12.03 -11.45 -14.59
N VAL A 470 -12.48 -11.15 -13.36
CA VAL A 470 -13.82 -11.53 -12.89
C VAL A 470 -14.92 -11.00 -13.81
N ARG A 471 -14.85 -9.73 -14.21
CA ARG A 471 -15.83 -9.12 -15.12
C ARG A 471 -15.75 -9.70 -16.53
N GLY A 472 -14.55 -9.99 -17.01
CA GLY A 472 -14.32 -10.65 -18.28
C GLY A 472 -14.93 -12.05 -18.35
N GLU A 473 -14.77 -12.85 -17.30
CA GLU A 473 -15.41 -14.16 -17.19
C GLU A 473 -16.93 -14.06 -17.06
N ALA A 474 -17.43 -12.97 -16.46
CA ALA A 474 -18.86 -12.64 -16.45
C ALA A 474 -19.39 -12.08 -17.78
N GLY A 475 -18.55 -11.95 -18.81
CA GLY A 475 -18.95 -11.56 -20.17
C GLY A 475 -18.68 -10.11 -20.56
N GLU A 476 -17.99 -9.32 -19.74
CA GLU A 476 -17.68 -7.92 -20.05
C GLU A 476 -16.29 -7.74 -20.70
N ASP A 477 -16.26 -7.21 -21.93
CA ASP A 477 -15.01 -6.97 -22.65
C ASP A 477 -14.33 -5.67 -22.21
N LEU A 478 -13.56 -5.75 -21.12
CA LEU A 478 -12.75 -4.64 -20.59
C LEU A 478 -11.34 -4.64 -21.20
N PHE A 479 -11.07 -3.70 -22.10
CA PHE A 479 -9.73 -3.53 -22.68
C PHE A 479 -9.48 -2.06 -23.04
N GLY A 480 -8.20 -1.67 -23.11
CA GLY A 480 -7.81 -0.32 -23.53
C GLY A 480 -8.29 0.78 -22.58
N VAL A 481 -8.40 0.44 -21.29
CA VAL A 481 -8.85 1.35 -20.22
C VAL A 481 -7.84 1.36 -19.06
N PHE A 482 -7.77 2.51 -18.39
CA PHE A 482 -7.20 2.62 -17.05
C PHE A 482 -8.34 2.53 -16.05
N LEU A 483 -8.32 1.50 -15.19
CA LEU A 483 -9.35 1.29 -14.18
C LEU A 483 -8.91 1.92 -12.87
N LYS A 484 -9.73 2.84 -12.38
CA LYS A 484 -9.60 3.45 -11.07
C LYS A 484 -10.88 3.23 -10.29
N ASP A 485 -10.78 2.64 -9.10
CA ASP A 485 -11.94 2.32 -8.26
C ASP A 485 -13.03 1.51 -9.02
N TYR A 486 -12.59 0.49 -9.77
CA TYR A 486 -13.43 -0.42 -10.57
C TYR A 486 -14.14 0.22 -11.78
N ALA A 487 -13.87 1.48 -12.11
CA ALA A 487 -14.44 2.17 -13.25
C ALA A 487 -13.35 2.72 -14.20
N PRO A 488 -13.63 2.88 -15.51
CA PRO A 488 -12.72 3.58 -16.41
C PRO A 488 -12.44 5.01 -15.92
N GLY A 489 -11.17 5.30 -15.67
CA GLY A 489 -10.65 6.61 -15.31
C GLY A 489 -10.00 7.33 -16.49
N SER A 490 -9.59 8.57 -16.25
CA SER A 490 -8.78 9.33 -17.21
C SER A 490 -7.35 8.79 -17.28
N TRP A 491 -6.77 8.80 -18.48
CA TRP A 491 -5.35 8.54 -18.71
C TRP A 491 -4.42 9.62 -18.16
#